data_AF-A0A536XQI2-F1
#
_entry.id   AF-A0A536XQI2-F1
#
_cell.length_a   1.000
_cell.length_b   1.000
_cell.length_c   1.000
_cell.angle_alpha   90.00
_cell.angle_beta   90.00
_cell.angle_gamma   90.00
#
_symmetry.space_group_name_H-M   'P 1'
#
loop_
_entity.id
_entity.type
_entity.pdbx_description
1 polymer ?
#
loop_
_entity_poly.entity_id
_entity_poly.type
_entity_poly.pdbx_seq_one_letter_code
_entity_poly.pdbx_strand_id
1 'polypeptide(L)'
;MAQRLQAVFDRHGPLAARIPEYRERSQQVEMANRVAGAIRDNAVLVCEAGTGTGKTFAYLVPALLSGGKVILSTGTRTLQDQLYHRDLPT
;
A
#
# COMPACT_ATOMS: atom_id res chain seq x y z
N MET A 1 -11.54 -5.41 -6.34
CA MET A 1 -10.33 -4.77 -5.76
C MET A 1 -10.27 -3.27 -6.05
N ALA A 2 -10.33 -2.83 -7.32
CA ALA A 2 -10.17 -1.42 -7.71
C ALA A 2 -11.08 -0.42 -6.97
N GLN A 3 -12.40 -0.66 -6.90
CA GLN A 3 -13.32 0.21 -6.16
C GLN A 3 -12.99 0.29 -4.66
N ARG A 4 -12.53 -0.82 -4.06
CA ARG A 4 -12.10 -0.84 -2.65
C ARG A 4 -10.81 -0.02 -2.46
N LEU A 5 -9.85 -0.13 -3.37
CA LEU A 5 -8.63 0.69 -3.32
C LEU A 5 -8.96 2.18 -3.37
N GLN A 6 -9.81 2.59 -4.32
CA GLN A 6 -10.23 3.99 -4.42
C GLN A 6 -10.87 4.47 -3.11
N ALA A 7 -11.75 3.68 -2.51
CA ALA A 7 -12.37 4.01 -1.23
C ALA A 7 -11.35 4.11 -0.07
N VAL A 8 -10.28 3.29 -0.08
CA VAL A 8 -9.24 3.35 0.96
C VAL A 8 -8.39 4.62 0.86
N PHE A 9 -8.00 5.02 -0.35
CA PHE A 9 -7.12 6.16 -0.62
C PHE A 9 -7.85 7.49 -0.85
N ASP A 10 -9.18 7.49 -0.87
CA ASP A 10 -9.96 8.71 -0.96
C ASP A 10 -9.58 9.68 0.17
N ARG A 11 -9.62 11.00 -0.11
CA ARG A 11 -9.40 12.07 0.87
C ARG A 11 -10.31 12.02 2.11
N HIS A 12 -11.43 11.31 2.05
CA HIS A 12 -12.33 11.04 3.17
C HIS A 12 -12.36 9.55 3.56
N GLY A 13 -11.44 8.76 3.02
CA GLY A 13 -11.34 7.32 3.24
C GLY A 13 -10.71 6.94 4.59
N PRO A 14 -10.65 5.62 4.89
CA PRO A 14 -10.05 5.06 6.10
C PRO A 14 -8.65 5.57 6.45
N LEU A 15 -7.78 5.78 5.45
CA LEU A 15 -6.43 6.31 5.70
C LEU A 15 -6.48 7.76 6.17
N ALA A 16 -7.31 8.60 5.53
CA ALA A 16 -7.51 9.98 5.93
C ALA A 16 -8.07 10.11 7.36
N ALA A 17 -8.93 9.17 7.76
CA ALA A 17 -9.53 9.14 9.09
C ALA A 17 -8.55 8.75 10.22
N ARG A 18 -7.44 8.07 9.90
CA ARG A 18 -6.52 7.49 10.91
C ARG A 18 -5.12 8.06 10.87
N ILE A 19 -4.69 8.66 9.76
CA ILE A 19 -3.33 9.16 9.58
C ILE A 19 -3.39 10.70 9.57
N PRO A 20 -2.86 11.36 10.62
CA PRO A 20 -2.74 12.82 10.62
C PRO A 20 -2.00 13.31 9.38
N GLU A 21 -2.48 14.40 8.80
CA GLU A 21 -1.90 15.02 7.59
C GLU A 21 -1.89 14.12 6.34
N TYR A 22 -2.72 13.07 6.31
CA TYR A 22 -2.92 12.29 5.10
C TYR A 22 -3.37 13.21 3.95
N ARG A 23 -2.76 13.00 2.79
CA ARG A 23 -3.16 13.59 1.53
C ARG A 23 -3.15 12.51 0.47
N GLU A 24 -4.19 12.52 -0.36
CA GLU A 24 -4.24 11.67 -1.54
C GLU A 24 -3.08 12.02 -2.48
N ARG A 25 -2.44 10.99 -3.01
CA ARG A 25 -1.33 11.11 -3.97
C ARG A 25 -1.64 10.22 -5.16
N SER A 26 -1.75 10.80 -6.35
CA SER A 26 -2.08 10.04 -7.58
C SER A 26 -1.11 8.88 -7.83
N GLN A 27 0.19 9.10 -7.61
CA GLN A 27 1.23 8.08 -7.75
C GLN A 27 1.05 6.90 -6.75
N GLN A 28 0.56 7.17 -5.54
CA GLN A 28 0.25 6.14 -4.55
C GLN A 28 -0.89 5.24 -5.06
N VAL A 29 -1.95 5.87 -5.55
CA VAL A 29 -3.14 5.19 -6.09
C VAL A 29 -2.78 4.40 -7.36
N GLU A 30 -1.94 4.97 -8.23
CA GLU A 30 -1.45 4.29 -9.42
C GLU A 30 -0.65 3.03 -9.05
N MET A 31 0.33 3.16 -8.16
CA MET A 31 1.14 2.01 -7.70
C MET A 31 0.25 0.94 -7.07
N ALA A 32 -0.71 1.33 -6.22
CA ALA A 32 -1.64 0.39 -5.59
C ALA A 32 -2.48 -0.40 -6.60
N ASN A 33 -2.96 0.28 -7.65
CA ASN A 33 -3.70 -0.38 -8.73
C ASN A 33 -2.80 -1.34 -9.53
N ARG A 34 -1.55 -0.96 -9.82
CA ARG A 34 -0.59 -1.85 -10.50
C ARG A 34 -0.27 -3.09 -9.66
N VAL A 35 -0.03 -2.92 -8.35
CA VAL A 35 0.21 -4.04 -7.43
C VAL A 35 -1.01 -4.95 -7.36
N ALA A 36 -2.23 -4.40 -7.25
CA ALA A 36 -3.45 -5.21 -7.26
C ALA A 36 -3.66 -5.96 -8.58
N GLY A 37 -3.33 -5.35 -9.71
CA GLY A 37 -3.33 -6.03 -11.01
C GLY A 37 -2.39 -7.22 -11.02
N ALA A 38 -1.13 -7.02 -10.59
CA ALA A 38 -0.13 -8.08 -10.53
C ALA A 38 -0.55 -9.24 -9.62
N ILE A 39 -1.13 -8.95 -8.45
CA ILE A 39 -1.68 -9.98 -7.54
C ILE A 39 -2.81 -10.76 -8.22
N ARG A 40 -3.78 -10.07 -8.84
CA ARG A 40 -4.93 -10.69 -9.51
C ARG A 40 -4.50 -11.57 -10.68
N ASP A 41 -3.55 -11.09 -11.47
CA ASP A 41 -3.12 -11.74 -12.72
C ASP A 41 -1.99 -12.76 -12.49
N ASN A 42 -1.57 -12.96 -11.23
CA ASN A 42 -0.43 -13.79 -10.84
C ASN A 42 0.84 -13.45 -11.64
N ALA A 43 1.13 -12.16 -11.74
CA ALA A 43 2.19 -11.59 -12.57
C ALA A 43 3.30 -10.94 -11.73
N VAL A 44 4.46 -10.74 -12.35
CA VAL A 44 5.57 -9.99 -11.76
C VAL A 44 5.44 -8.51 -12.12
N LEU A 45 5.52 -7.65 -11.12
CA LEU A 45 5.59 -6.19 -11.29
C LEU A 45 6.94 -5.68 -10.80
N VAL A 46 7.62 -4.92 -11.66
CA VAL A 46 8.75 -4.08 -11.27
C VAL A 46 8.29 -2.63 -11.37
N CYS A 47 8.45 -1.87 -10.30
CA CYS A 47 8.12 -0.45 -10.28
C CYS A 47 9.09 0.31 -9.38
N GLU A 48 9.36 1.57 -9.74
CA GLU A 48 10.10 2.50 -8.91
C GLU A 48 9.12 3.43 -8.20
N ALA A 49 9.34 3.67 -6.91
CA ALA A 49 8.57 4.61 -6.12
C ALA A 49 9.51 5.50 -5.30
N GLY A 50 9.54 6.79 -5.63
CA GLY A 50 10.36 7.77 -4.94
C GLY A 50 9.99 7.95 -3.47
N THR A 51 10.84 8.63 -2.72
CA THR A 51 10.53 9.05 -1.34
C THR A 51 9.28 9.94 -1.32
N GLY A 52 8.45 9.83 -0.28
CA GLY A 52 7.23 10.62 -0.14
C GLY A 52 6.02 10.17 -0.99
N THR A 53 6.21 9.22 -1.92
CA THR A 53 5.12 8.66 -2.77
C THR A 53 4.05 7.90 -1.98
N GLY A 54 4.30 7.57 -0.71
CA GLY A 54 3.39 6.72 0.08
C GLY A 54 3.46 5.24 -0.30
N LYS A 55 4.64 4.79 -0.76
CA LYS A 55 4.92 3.43 -1.24
C LYS A 55 4.44 2.32 -0.30
N THR A 56 4.54 2.54 1.02
CA THR A 56 4.17 1.54 2.02
C THR A 56 2.70 1.15 1.91
N PHE A 57 1.78 2.11 2.01
CA PHE A 57 0.36 1.81 1.83
C PHE A 57 0.01 1.35 0.41
N ALA A 58 0.76 1.82 -0.60
CA ALA A 58 0.52 1.41 -1.97
C ALA A 58 0.69 -0.10 -2.19
N TYR A 59 1.64 -0.77 -1.51
CA TYR A 59 1.71 -2.24 -1.54
C TYR A 59 0.90 -2.92 -0.41
N LEU A 60 0.76 -2.30 0.77
CA LEU A 60 0.08 -2.93 1.91
C LEU A 60 -1.43 -3.08 1.70
N VAL A 61 -2.10 -2.04 1.21
CA VAL A 61 -3.56 -2.07 1.04
C VAL A 61 -3.98 -3.17 0.05
N PRO A 62 -3.44 -3.26 -1.17
CA PRO A 62 -3.81 -4.36 -2.08
C PRO A 62 -3.36 -5.74 -1.56
N ALA A 63 -2.25 -5.83 -0.83
CA ALA A 63 -1.83 -7.07 -0.18
C ALA A 63 -2.86 -7.56 0.85
N LEU A 64 -3.31 -6.68 1.75
CA LEU A 64 -4.33 -7.00 2.76
C LEU A 64 -5.68 -7.33 2.12
N LEU A 65 -6.09 -6.57 1.10
CA LEU A 65 -7.34 -6.80 0.38
C LEU A 65 -7.34 -8.08 -0.46
N SER A 66 -6.18 -8.65 -0.76
CA SER A 66 -6.07 -9.92 -1.51
C SER A 66 -6.68 -11.11 -0.76
N GLY A 67 -6.78 -11.03 0.57
CA GLY A 67 -7.28 -12.12 1.44
C GLY A 67 -6.36 -13.33 1.54
N GLY A 68 -5.19 -13.31 0.89
CA GLY A 68 -4.19 -14.37 0.93
C GLY A 68 -3.10 -14.13 1.97
N LYS A 69 -2.25 -15.14 2.19
CA LYS A 69 -1.01 -14.96 2.95
C LYS A 69 -0.03 -14.16 2.09
N VAL A 70 0.47 -13.04 2.61
CA VAL A 70 1.43 -12.18 1.91
C VAL A 70 2.74 -12.12 2.70
N ILE A 71 3.87 -12.22 1.99
CA ILE A 71 5.21 -12.02 2.53
C ILE A 71 5.72 -10.67 2.02
N LEU A 72 6.12 -9.80 2.94
CA LEU A 72 6.76 -8.52 2.64
C LEU A 72 8.24 -8.61 3.02
N SER A 73 9.11 -8.42 2.05
CA SER A 73 10.56 -8.41 2.26
C SER A 73 11.11 -7.00 2.10
N THR A 74 12.00 -6.58 3.00
CA THR A 74 12.64 -5.27 2.96
C THR A 74 14.14 -5.40 3.23
N GLY A 75 14.93 -4.42 2.80
CA GLY A 75 16.39 -4.53 2.75
C GLY A 75 17.10 -4.56 4.10
N THR A 76 16.47 -4.14 5.20
CA THR A 76 17.11 -4.12 6.54
C THR A 76 16.10 -4.42 7.66
N ARG A 77 16.60 -4.91 8.79
CA ARG A 77 15.78 -5.12 10.00
C ARG A 77 15.07 -3.85 10.46
N THR A 78 15.76 -2.70 10.44
CA THR A 78 15.15 -1.41 10.82
C THR A 78 13.94 -1.05 9.96
N LEU A 79 13.98 -1.36 8.66
CA LEU A 79 12.84 -1.13 7.76
C LEU A 79 11.69 -2.10 8.04
N GLN A 80 12.00 -3.35 8.42
CA GLN A 80 11.00 -4.33 8.86
C GLN A 80 10.32 -3.87 10.16
N ASP A 81 11.10 -3.46 11.15
CA ASP A 81 10.60 -2.97 12.45
C ASP A 81 9.74 -1.72 12.25
N GLN A 82 10.15 -0.80 11.37
CA GLN A 82 9.34 0.36 11.02
C GLN A 82 7.99 -0.04 10.41
N LEU A 83 8.00 -0.95 9.43
CA LEU A 83 6.78 -1.42 8.78
C LEU A 83 5.84 -2.08 9.79
N TYR A 84 6.38 -2.93 10.65
CA TYR A 84 5.59 -3.69 11.63
C TYR A 84 5.00 -2.80 12.73
N HIS A 85 5.78 -1.87 13.28
CA HIS A 85 5.35 -1.07 14.44
C HIS A 85 4.63 0.23 14.07
N ARG A 86 4.80 0.76 12.85
CA ARG A 86 4.22 2.05 12.45
C ARG A 86 3.18 1.97 11.34
N ASP A 87 3.35 1.03 10.41
CA ASP A 87 2.53 1.02 9.18
C ASP A 87 1.43 -0.05 9.19
N LEU A 88 1.61 -1.15 9.93
CA LEU A 88 0.58 -2.17 10.13
C LEU A 88 -0.28 -1.85 11.36
N PRO A 89 -1.62 -1.97 11.25
CA PRO A 89 -2.49 -1.86 12.41
C PRO A 89 -2.26 -3.05 13.37
N THR A 90 -2.13 -2.75 14.65
CA THR A 90 -2.20 -3.71 15.78
C THR A 90 -3.60 -3.78 16.36
#